data_AF-A0A1C5ZIL4-F1
#
_entry.id   AF-A0A1C5ZIL4-F1
#
_cell.length_a   1.000
_cell.length_b   1.000
_cell.length_c   1.000
_cell.angle_alpha   90.00
_cell.angle_beta   90.00
_cell.angle_gamma   90.00
#
_symmetry.space_group_name_H-M   'P 1'
#
loop_
_entity.id
_entity.type
_entity.pdbx_description
1 polymer ?
#
loop_
_entity_poly.entity_id
_entity_poly.type
_entity_poly.pdbx_seq_one_letter_code
_entity_poly.pdbx_strand_id
1 'polypeptide(L)'
;MVYAIINWVNNMTESDKFSNRLLQLLEHNNLSARHLSISLGFNEGYINRIINRKTYPNIVIFFEICDFFRITPKEFFDYEVEDPTLINELMKEIQKLDYKQTEYLRLFIKQMT
;
A
#
# COMPACT_ATOMS: atom_id res chain seq x y z
N MET A 1 -6.52 1.40 28.34
CA MET A 1 -5.93 0.62 27.24
C MET A 1 -6.36 1.16 25.87
N VAL A 2 -7.65 1.30 25.59
CA VAL A 2 -8.18 1.91 24.33
C VAL A 2 -7.66 3.34 24.08
N TYR A 3 -7.67 4.22 25.09
CA TYR A 3 -7.12 5.59 24.97
C TYR A 3 -5.61 5.64 24.67
N ALA A 4 -4.84 4.67 25.13
CA ALA A 4 -3.41 4.60 24.85
C ALA A 4 -3.16 4.15 23.40
N ILE A 5 -3.99 3.23 22.88
CA ILE A 5 -3.94 2.79 21.48
C ILE A 5 -4.34 3.94 20.54
N ILE A 6 -5.41 4.68 20.86
CA ILE A 6 -5.86 5.84 20.08
C ILE A 6 -4.79 6.95 20.08
N ASN A 7 -4.18 7.25 21.24
CA ASN A 7 -3.09 8.22 21.31
C ASN A 7 -1.79 7.74 20.63
N TRP A 8 -1.59 6.44 20.45
CA TRP A 8 -0.45 5.88 19.73
C TRP A 8 -0.66 5.95 18.21
N VAL A 9 -1.88 5.64 17.73
CA VAL A 9 -2.30 5.86 16.34
C VAL A 9 -2.20 7.34 15.97
N ASN A 10 -2.59 8.25 16.86
CA ASN A 10 -2.50 9.70 16.64
C ASN A 10 -1.07 10.27 16.68
N ASN A 11 -0.05 9.49 17.03
CA ASN A 11 1.35 9.92 17.13
C ASN A 11 2.31 9.08 16.27
N MET A 12 1.83 8.40 15.22
CA MET A 12 2.69 7.68 14.30
C MET A 12 3.59 8.65 13.50
N THR A 13 4.89 8.40 13.56
CA THR A 13 5.90 9.10 12.74
C THR A 13 5.78 8.69 11.27
N GLU A 14 6.36 9.47 10.35
CA GLU A 14 6.42 9.07 8.93
C GLU A 14 7.15 7.73 8.71
N SER A 15 8.14 7.46 9.56
CA SER A 15 8.85 6.18 9.59
C SER A 15 7.90 5.01 9.92
N ASP A 16 6.96 5.25 10.84
CA ASP A 16 5.97 4.28 11.26
C ASP A 16 4.96 4.00 10.15
N LYS A 17 4.48 5.06 9.50
CA LYS A 17 3.53 4.96 8.39
C LYS A 17 4.12 4.22 7.20
N PHE A 18 5.37 4.53 6.83
CA PHE A 18 6.09 3.81 5.78
C PHE A 18 6.18 2.31 6.06
N SER A 19 6.58 1.94 7.28
CA SER A 19 6.78 0.54 7.67
C SER A 19 5.45 -0.23 7.68
N ASN A 20 4.39 0.39 8.22
CA ASN A 20 3.06 -0.18 8.23
C ASN A 20 2.50 -0.34 6.81
N ARG A 21 2.72 0.65 5.94
CA ARG A 21 2.29 0.58 4.54
C ARG A 21 2.96 -0.57 3.79
N LEU A 22 4.27 -0.76 3.95
CA LEU A 22 4.97 -1.87 3.33
C LEU A 22 4.45 -3.23 3.84
N LEU A 23 4.12 -3.32 5.12
CA LEU A 23 3.53 -4.51 5.71
C LEU A 23 2.12 -4.79 5.17
N GLN A 24 1.27 -3.76 5.04
CA GLN A 24 -0.05 -3.90 4.41
C GLN A 24 0.04 -4.40 2.96
N LEU A 25 0.96 -3.84 2.15
CA LEU A 25 1.16 -4.29 0.77
C LEU A 25 1.60 -5.76 0.71
N LEU A 26 2.47 -6.20 1.63
CA LEU A 26 2.88 -7.61 1.74
C LEU A 26 1.69 -8.51 2.09
N GLU A 27 0.90 -8.15 3.10
CA GLU A 27 -0.27 -8.92 3.54
C GLU A 27 -1.33 -9.02 2.45
N HIS A 28 -1.65 -7.90 1.80
CA HIS A 28 -2.65 -7.86 0.73
C HIS A 28 -2.26 -8.73 -0.48
N ASN A 29 -0.97 -8.79 -0.79
CA ASN A 29 -0.45 -9.63 -1.88
C ASN A 29 -0.09 -11.05 -1.42
N ASN A 30 -0.35 -11.43 -0.16
CA ASN A 30 0.02 -12.72 0.44
C ASN A 30 1.52 -13.05 0.28
N LEU A 31 2.38 -12.06 0.50
CA LEU A 31 3.83 -12.14 0.38
C LEU A 31 4.52 -12.05 1.74
N SER A 32 5.63 -12.77 1.90
CA SER A 32 6.50 -12.59 3.06
C SER A 32 7.56 -11.50 2.80
N ALA A 33 8.00 -10.82 3.85
CA ALA A 33 9.14 -9.90 3.80
C ALA A 33 10.41 -10.58 3.24
N ARG A 34 10.61 -11.87 3.54
CA ARG A 34 11.67 -12.70 2.97
C ARG A 34 11.56 -12.76 1.45
N HIS A 35 10.37 -13.07 0.92
CA HIS A 35 10.15 -13.16 -0.52
C HIS A 35 10.51 -11.85 -1.21
N LEU A 36 9.98 -10.72 -0.74
CA LEU A 36 10.29 -9.42 -1.33
C LEU A 36 11.78 -9.09 -1.25
N SER A 37 12.45 -9.41 -0.14
CA SER A 37 13.90 -9.20 -0.01
C SER A 37 14.68 -9.93 -1.10
N ILE A 38 14.35 -11.21 -1.34
CA ILE A 38 15.00 -12.03 -2.36
C ILE A 38 14.67 -11.52 -3.76
N SER A 39 13.41 -11.15 -4.03
CA SER A 39 12.96 -10.63 -5.32
C SER A 39 13.67 -9.33 -5.71
N LEU A 40 14.05 -8.51 -4.72
CA LEU A 40 14.84 -7.29 -4.92
C LEU A 40 16.36 -7.52 -4.93
N GLY A 41 16.82 -8.79 -4.87
CA GLY A 41 18.25 -9.12 -4.90
C GLY A 41 18.99 -8.91 -3.57
N PHE A 42 18.27 -8.73 -2.47
CA PHE A 42 18.86 -8.58 -1.13
C PHE A 42 18.87 -9.89 -0.34
N ASN A 43 19.59 -9.89 0.79
CA ASN A 43 19.50 -10.99 1.76
C ASN A 43 18.09 -11.06 2.40
N GLU A 44 17.70 -12.24 2.87
CA GLU A 44 16.37 -12.55 3.40
C GLU A 44 15.87 -11.65 4.55
N GLY A 45 16.78 -10.94 5.23
CA GLY A 45 16.47 -10.06 6.35
C GLY A 45 16.23 -8.59 5.98
N TYR A 46 16.44 -8.18 4.72
CA TYR A 46 16.46 -6.76 4.35
C TYR A 46 15.12 -6.06 4.60
N ILE A 47 14.03 -6.54 3.99
CA ILE A 47 12.68 -5.98 4.18
C ILE A 47 12.22 -6.14 5.63
N ASN A 48 12.60 -7.23 6.29
CA ASN A 48 12.32 -7.43 7.72
C ASN A 48 12.89 -6.29 8.58
N ARG A 49 14.08 -5.77 8.27
CA ARG A 49 14.64 -4.62 8.99
C ARG A 49 13.86 -3.33 8.73
N ILE A 50 13.31 -3.17 7.52
CA ILE A 50 12.49 -2.02 7.15
C ILE A 50 11.15 -2.03 7.88
N ILE A 51 10.39 -3.11 7.82
CA ILE A 51 9.07 -3.19 8.49
C ILE A 51 9.20 -3.08 10.03
N ASN A 52 10.35 -3.46 10.58
CA ASN A 52 10.68 -3.30 12.01
C ASN A 52 11.38 -1.96 12.33
N ARG A 53 11.40 -0.99 11.42
CA ARG A 53 11.93 0.37 11.61
C ARG A 53 13.41 0.42 12.01
N LYS A 54 14.17 -0.64 11.72
CA LYS A 54 15.61 -0.72 12.01
C LYS A 54 16.44 -0.02 10.93
N THR A 55 15.89 0.09 9.73
CA THR A 55 16.50 0.77 8.56
C THR A 55 15.43 1.29 7.63
N TYR A 56 15.80 2.23 6.76
CA TYR A 56 14.98 2.65 5.63
C TYR A 56 15.67 2.35 4.31
N PRO A 57 14.90 2.03 3.25
CA PRO A 57 15.46 1.96 1.92
C PRO A 57 15.97 3.34 1.50
N ASN A 58 17.03 3.37 0.70
CA ASN A 58 17.35 4.60 -0.03
C ASN A 58 16.29 4.81 -1.13
N ILE A 59 16.31 5.98 -1.78
CA ILE A 59 15.30 6.33 -2.77
C ILE A 59 15.25 5.38 -3.98
N VAL A 60 16.40 4.80 -4.36
CA VAL A 60 16.47 3.83 -5.47
C VAL A 60 15.72 2.55 -5.11
N ILE A 61 16.03 1.98 -3.95
CA ILE A 61 15.37 0.75 -3.46
C ILE A 61 13.88 1.00 -3.21
N PHE A 62 13.51 2.20 -2.77
CA PHE A 62 12.12 2.57 -2.64
C PHE A 62 11.37 2.53 -3.98
N PHE A 63 11.98 3.01 -5.07
CA PHE A 63 11.37 2.89 -6.40
C PHE A 63 11.27 1.43 -6.86
N GLU A 64 12.28 0.60 -6.59
CA GLU A 64 12.20 -0.83 -6.90
C GLU A 64 11.07 -1.54 -6.13
N ILE A 65 10.82 -1.16 -4.88
CA ILE A 65 9.68 -1.63 -4.11
C ILE A 65 8.36 -1.21 -4.78
N CYS A 66 8.25 0.05 -5.21
CA CYS A 66 7.06 0.55 -5.91
C CYS A 66 6.82 -0.22 -7.22
N ASP A 67 7.88 -0.44 -8.01
CA ASP A 67 7.83 -1.19 -9.27
C ASP A 67 7.39 -2.64 -9.05
N PHE A 68 7.90 -3.29 -8.00
CA PHE A 68 7.52 -4.65 -7.63
C PHE A 68 6.01 -4.77 -7.39
N PHE A 69 5.42 -3.82 -6.64
CA PHE A 69 3.99 -3.79 -6.37
C PHE A 69 3.16 -3.17 -7.50
N ARG A 70 3.81 -2.63 -8.55
CA ARG A 70 3.17 -1.92 -9.68
C ARG A 70 2.35 -0.71 -9.25
N ILE A 71 2.86 0.01 -8.27
CA ILE A 71 2.26 1.24 -7.73
C ILE A 71 3.22 2.41 -7.92
N THR A 72 2.69 3.63 -7.92
CA THR A 72 3.48 4.86 -7.91
C THR A 72 3.92 5.22 -6.49
N PRO A 73 4.98 6.03 -6.32
CA PRO A 73 5.33 6.61 -5.02
C PRO A 73 4.17 7.33 -4.33
N LYS A 74 3.35 8.06 -5.10
CA LYS A 74 2.16 8.74 -4.56
C LYS A 74 1.20 7.74 -3.91
N GLU A 75 0.92 6.63 -4.57
CA GLU A 75 0.02 5.58 -4.06
C GLU A 75 0.62 4.80 -2.90
N PHE A 76 1.95 4.64 -2.87
CA PHE A 76 2.61 4.10 -1.69
C PHE A 76 2.31 4.99 -0.48
N PHE A 77 2.53 6.31 -0.59
CA PHE A 77 2.31 7.25 0.50
C PHE A 77 0.84 7.64 0.74
N ASP A 78 -0.08 7.13 -0.07
CA ASP A 78 -1.53 7.30 0.13
C ASP A 78 -2.04 6.26 1.14
N TYR A 79 -1.96 6.61 2.42
CA TYR A 79 -2.25 5.71 3.53
C TYR A 79 -3.75 5.42 3.72
N GLU A 80 -4.63 6.18 3.06
CA GLU A 80 -6.08 5.99 3.13
C GLU A 80 -6.56 4.91 2.13
N VAL A 81 -5.72 4.54 1.15
CA VAL A 81 -6.05 3.57 0.11
C VAL A 81 -5.45 2.20 0.45
N GLU A 82 -6.31 1.27 0.86
CA GLU A 82 -5.91 -0.08 1.28
C GLU A 82 -5.21 -0.86 0.16
N ASP A 83 -5.86 -1.04 -0.99
CA ASP A 83 -5.27 -1.67 -2.17
C ASP A 83 -5.24 -0.73 -3.39
N PRO A 84 -4.14 0.00 -3.61
CA PRO A 84 -4.00 0.89 -4.76
C PRO A 84 -3.98 0.15 -6.10
N THR A 85 -3.56 -1.11 -6.15
CA THR A 85 -3.50 -1.89 -7.39
C THR A 85 -4.90 -2.22 -7.88
N LEU A 86 -5.77 -2.72 -7.00
CA LEU A 86 -7.18 -2.95 -7.32
C LEU A 86 -7.90 -1.66 -7.73
N ILE A 87 -7.65 -0.54 -7.04
CA ILE A 87 -8.22 0.75 -7.43
C ILE A 87 -7.77 1.14 -8.84
N ASN A 88 -6.49 0.97 -9.17
CA ASN A 88 -5.98 1.26 -10.50
C ASN A 88 -6.58 0.36 -11.59
N GLU A 89 -6.75 -0.93 -11.30
CA GLU A 89 -7.43 -1.86 -12.21
C GLU A 89 -8.90 -1.48 -12.41
N LEU A 90 -9.61 -1.19 -11.33
CA LEU A 90 -11.00 -0.74 -11.38
C LEU A 90 -11.14 0.56 -12.19
N MET A 91 -10.26 1.54 -11.98
CA MET A 91 -10.26 2.79 -12.74
C MET A 91 -10.07 2.56 -14.24
N LYS A 92 -9.20 1.62 -14.64
CA LYS A 92 -9.03 1.23 -16.05
C LYS A 92 -10.30 0.63 -16.64
N GLU A 93 -11.05 -0.15 -15.87
CA GLU A 93 -12.33 -0.71 -16.32
C GLU A 93 -13.43 0.36 -16.39
N ILE A 94 -13.53 1.24 -15.39
CA ILE A 94 -14.49 2.34 -15.36
C ILE A 94 -14.29 3.29 -16.55
N GLN A 95 -13.04 3.57 -16.93
CA GLN A 95 -12.73 4.45 -18.07
C GLN A 95 -13.25 3.93 -19.42
N LYS A 96 -13.61 2.64 -19.52
CA LYS A 96 -14.18 2.04 -20.74
C LYS A 96 -15.70 2.18 -20.81
N LEU A 97 -16.36 2.56 -19.72
CA LEU A 97 -17.81 2.64 -19.64
C LEU A 97 -18.36 3.90 -20.30
N ASP A 98 -19.56 3.79 -20.88
CA ASP A 98 -20.29 4.97 -21.34
C ASP A 98 -20.89 5.76 -20.17
N TYR A 99 -21.47 6.92 -20.48
CA TYR A 99 -22.08 7.80 -19.48
C TYR A 99 -23.18 7.10 -18.66
N LYS A 100 -24.07 6.34 -19.30
CA LYS A 100 -25.19 5.68 -18.60
C LYS A 100 -24.68 4.57 -17.69
N GLN A 101 -23.74 3.76 -18.18
CA GLN A 101 -23.11 2.69 -17.42
C GLN A 101 -22.36 3.23 -16.19
N THR A 102 -21.59 4.31 -16.39
CA THR A 102 -20.89 5.00 -15.30
C THR A 102 -21.87 5.54 -14.26
N GLU A 103 -22.98 6.14 -14.69
CA GLU A 103 -24.00 6.66 -13.77
C GLU A 103 -24.69 5.56 -12.98
N TYR A 104 -24.97 4.40 -13.59
CA TYR A 104 -25.50 3.25 -12.86
C TYR A 104 -24.51 2.74 -11.80
N LEU A 105 -23.24 2.60 -12.15
CA LEU A 105 -22.20 2.22 -11.19
C LEU A 105 -22.10 3.24 -10.05
N ARG A 106 -22.15 4.54 -10.35
CA ARG A 106 -22.12 5.61 -9.36
C ARG A 106 -23.30 5.53 -8.38
N LEU A 107 -24.50 5.22 -8.88
CA LEU A 107 -25.68 5.04 -8.04
C LEU A 107 -25.58 3.78 -7.17
N PHE A 108 -25.04 2.69 -7.72
CA PHE A 108 -24.79 1.46 -6.97
C PHE A 108 -23.82 1.67 -5.81
N ILE A 109 -22.66 2.31 -6.06
CA ILE A 109 -21.68 2.62 -5.01
C ILE A 109 -22.30 3.49 -3.92
N LYS A 110 -23.09 4.51 -4.29
CA LYS A 110 -23.81 5.37 -3.33
C LYS A 110 -24.79 4.64 -2.40
N GLN A 111 -25.23 3.43 -2.75
CA GLN A 111 -26.09 2.63 -1.87
C GLN A 111 -25.29 1.84 -0.82
N MET A 112 -23.98 1.68 -1.02
CA MET A 112 -23.09 0.91 -0.16
C MET A 112 -22.34 1.77 0.86
N THR A 113 -22.29 3.08 0.65
CA THR A 113 -21.62 4.08 1.51
C THR A 113 -22.63 4.95 2.23
#